data_AF-A0A6B0WZV1-F1
#
_entry.id   AF-A0A6B0WZV1-F1
#
_cell.length_a   1.000
_cell.length_b   1.000
_cell.length_c   1.000
_cell.angle_alpha   90.00
_cell.angle_beta   90.00
_cell.angle_gamma   90.00
#
_symmetry.space_group_name_H-M   'P 1'
#
loop_
_entity.id
_entity.type
_entity.pdbx_description
1 polymer ?
#
loop_
_entity_poly.entity_id
_entity_poly.type
_entity_poly.pdbx_seq_one_letter_code
_entity_poly.pdbx_strand_id
1 'polypeptide(L)'
;MRHAFTVDVEDWYQGIPITNQMSAQSEPRLERSCHHLLDIMAEYNVLGTFFILGPVAQHYPDLIRRIAREGHELGCHGWSHDLV
;
A
#
# COMPACT_ATOMS: atom_id res chain seq x y z
N MET A 1 8.77 6.48 -19.30
CA MET A 1 8.32 7.06 -18.02
C MET A 1 9.40 6.84 -16.98
N ARG A 2 9.57 7.76 -16.02
CA ARG A 2 10.45 7.56 -14.87
C ARG A 2 9.56 7.48 -13.63
N HIS A 3 9.63 6.39 -12.87
CA HIS A 3 9.00 6.32 -11.54
C HIS A 3 9.88 7.09 -10.57
N ALA A 4 9.30 8.09 -9.89
CA ALA A 4 10.06 9.06 -9.12
C ALA A 4 10.44 8.55 -7.72
N PHE A 5 9.61 7.68 -7.14
CA PHE A 5 9.81 7.10 -5.81
C PHE A 5 9.00 5.81 -5.66
N THR A 6 9.29 5.08 -4.58
CA THR A 6 8.61 3.83 -4.21
C THR A 6 7.78 4.03 -2.95
N VAL A 7 6.72 3.25 -2.81
CA VAL A 7 5.82 3.26 -1.66
C VAL A 7 5.64 1.83 -1.18
N ASP A 8 5.96 1.56 0.08
CA ASP A 8 5.54 0.32 0.74
C ASP A 8 4.10 0.52 1.23
N VAL A 9 3.19 -0.33 0.75
CA VAL A 9 1.76 -0.21 1.04
C VAL A 9 1.44 -1.08 2.25
N GLU A 10 1.55 -0.43 3.41
CA GLU A 10 1.38 -1.04 4.72
C GLU A 10 0.73 -0.07 5.72
N ASP A 11 -0.07 -0.61 6.63
CA ASP A 11 -0.68 0.14 7.72
C ASP A 11 0.26 0.21 8.93
N TRP A 12 0.04 1.18 9.83
CA TRP A 12 0.97 1.57 10.89
C TRP A 12 1.41 0.44 11.83
N TYR A 13 0.62 -0.63 11.92
CA TYR A 13 0.88 -1.76 12.80
C TYR A 13 1.61 -2.93 12.11
N GLN A 14 1.68 -2.93 10.78
CA GLN A 14 2.36 -3.98 10.03
C GLN A 14 3.87 -3.81 10.22
N GLY A 15 4.56 -4.87 10.65
CA GLY A 15 5.98 -4.81 11.03
C GLY A 15 6.27 -4.51 12.51
N ILE A 16 5.22 -4.27 13.33
CA ILE A 16 5.37 -4.10 14.79
C ILE A 16 4.94 -5.41 15.48
N PRO A 17 5.63 -5.87 16.56
CA PRO A 17 5.27 -7.07 17.31
C PRO A 17 4.02 -6.84 18.19
N ILE A 18 2.88 -6.53 17.57
CA ILE A 18 1.58 -6.47 18.22
C ILE A 18 0.77 -7.74 17.95
N THR A 19 -0.18 -8.05 18.84
CA THR A 19 -1.04 -9.22 18.66
C THR A 19 -2.07 -9.00 17.54
N ASN A 20 -2.49 -10.09 16.91
CA ASN A 20 -3.48 -10.05 15.83
C ASN A 20 -4.87 -9.54 16.27
N GLN A 21 -5.18 -9.58 17.57
CA GLN A 21 -6.40 -8.97 18.10
C GLN A 21 -6.32 -7.44 18.17
N MET A 22 -5.13 -6.91 18.44
CA MET A 22 -4.92 -5.46 18.47
C MET A 22 -4.91 -4.87 17.06
N SER A 23 -4.39 -5.59 16.07
CA SER A 23 -4.45 -5.16 14.66
C SER A 23 -5.88 -5.11 14.13
N ALA A 24 -6.73 -6.07 14.50
CA ALA A 24 -8.15 -6.10 14.11
C ALA A 24 -8.97 -4.91 14.65
N GLN A 25 -8.48 -4.23 15.70
CA GLN A 25 -9.10 -3.03 16.29
C GLN A 25 -8.49 -1.74 15.74
N SER A 26 -7.48 -1.84 14.87
CA SER A 26 -6.81 -0.67 14.31
C SER A 26 -7.75 0.12 13.39
N GLU A 27 -7.60 1.45 13.42
CA GLU A 27 -8.26 2.32 12.46
C GLU A 27 -7.69 2.05 11.04
N PRO A 28 -8.54 1.82 10.03
CA PRO A 28 -8.08 1.57 8.66
C PRO A 28 -7.59 2.88 8.02
N ARG A 29 -6.33 3.23 8.29
CA ARG A 29 -5.73 4.48 7.80
C ARG A 29 -5.10 4.32 6.42
N LEU A 30 -4.73 3.10 6.07
CA LEU A 30 -4.06 2.77 4.82
C LEU A 30 -4.84 3.27 3.60
N GLU A 31 -6.09 2.84 3.44
CA GLU A 31 -6.88 3.10 2.23
C GLU A 31 -7.08 4.60 2.00
N ARG A 32 -7.50 5.33 3.05
CA ARG A 32 -7.69 6.79 2.99
C ARG A 32 -6.39 7.51 2.62
N SER A 33 -5.27 7.14 3.25
CA SER A 33 -3.99 7.82 3.04
C SER A 33 -3.43 7.52 1.65
N CYS A 34 -3.59 6.29 1.19
CA CYS A 34 -3.15 5.86 -0.13
C CYS A 34 -3.97 6.53 -1.24
N HIS A 35 -5.30 6.64 -1.07
CA HIS A 35 -6.14 7.42 -1.99
C HIS A 35 -5.71 8.88 -2.07
N HIS A 36 -5.42 9.52 -0.94
CA HIS A 36 -4.96 10.90 -0.92
C HIS A 36 -3.61 11.06 -1.62
N LEU A 37 -2.68 10.13 -1.42
CA LEU A 37 -1.39 10.13 -2.12
C LEU A 37 -1.56 10.00 -3.63
N LEU A 38 -2.43 9.08 -4.09
CA LEU A 38 -2.73 8.89 -5.51
C LEU A 38 -3.34 10.16 -6.12
N ASP A 39 -4.26 10.83 -5.43
CA ASP A 39 -4.84 12.10 -5.88
C ASP A 39 -3.77 13.18 -6.08
N ILE A 40 -2.82 13.31 -5.13
CA ILE A 40 -1.70 14.25 -5.24
C ILE A 40 -0.79 13.87 -6.41
N MET A 41 -0.43 12.59 -6.55
CA MET A 41 0.42 12.12 -7.64
C MET A 41 -0.19 12.40 -9.02
N ALA A 42 -1.52 12.22 -9.14
CA ALA A 42 -2.26 12.54 -10.35
C ALA A 42 -2.24 14.04 -10.67
N GLU A 43 -2.41 14.92 -9.67
CA GLU A 43 -2.32 16.38 -9.83
C GLU A 43 -0.97 16.80 -10.43
N TYR A 44 0.13 16.19 -9.97
CA TYR A 44 1.48 16.50 -10.42
C TYR A 44 1.97 15.66 -11.61
N ASN A 45 1.13 14.78 -12.18
CA ASN A 45 1.49 13.84 -13.25
C ASN A 45 2.74 12.99 -12.92
N VAL A 46 2.83 12.52 -11.66
CA VAL A 46 3.94 11.71 -11.16
C VAL A 46 3.53 10.24 -11.08
N LEU A 47 4.41 9.35 -11.53
CA LEU A 47 4.26 7.90 -11.38
C LEU A 47 5.27 7.36 -10.36
N GLY A 48 4.95 6.20 -9.78
CA GLY A 48 5.70 5.56 -8.72
C GLY A 48 5.50 4.05 -8.74
N THR A 49 6.26 3.35 -7.89
CA THR A 49 6.17 1.89 -7.72
C THR A 49 5.64 1.58 -6.33
N PHE A 50 4.59 0.76 -6.23
CA PHE A 50 3.89 0.43 -4.99
C PHE A 50 4.13 -1.03 -4.63
N PHE A 51 4.81 -1.30 -3.53
CA PHE A 51 5.08 -2.65 -3.03
C PHE A 51 3.97 -3.07 -2.08
N ILE A 52 3.26 -4.16 -2.41
CA ILE A 52 2.03 -4.58 -1.72
C ILE A 52 2.30 -5.77 -0.80
N LEU A 53 1.88 -5.68 0.48
CA LEU A 53 1.82 -6.81 1.41
C LEU A 53 0.65 -7.76 1.12
N GLY A 54 0.83 -9.05 1.40
CA GLY A 54 -0.20 -10.09 1.23
C GLY A 54 -1.56 -9.75 1.87
N PRO A 55 -1.62 -9.42 3.18
CA PRO A 55 -2.85 -9.00 3.83
C PRO A 55 -3.48 -7.76 3.18
N VAL A 56 -2.69 -6.77 2.76
CA VAL A 56 -3.24 -5.60 2.05
C VAL A 56 -3.90 -6.02 0.74
N ALA A 57 -3.28 -6.94 0.00
CA ALA A 57 -3.87 -7.48 -1.22
C ALA A 57 -5.18 -8.23 -1.03
N GLN A 58 -5.35 -8.90 0.12
CA GLN A 58 -6.60 -9.57 0.46
C GLN A 58 -7.70 -8.58 0.89
N HIS A 59 -7.34 -7.55 1.66
CA HIS A 59 -8.32 -6.65 2.28
C HIS A 59 -8.71 -5.46 1.38
N TYR A 60 -7.79 -4.97 0.54
CA TYR A 60 -7.98 -3.77 -0.29
C TYR A 60 -7.74 -4.02 -1.79
N PRO A 61 -8.43 -5.00 -2.41
CA PRO A 61 -8.21 -5.31 -3.83
C PRO A 61 -8.57 -4.15 -4.76
N ASP A 62 -9.55 -3.32 -4.38
CA ASP A 62 -9.95 -2.14 -5.17
C ASP A 62 -8.91 -1.02 -5.17
N LEU A 63 -8.21 -0.83 -4.04
CA LEU A 63 -7.07 0.09 -3.96
C LEU A 63 -5.96 -0.33 -4.93
N ILE A 64 -5.62 -1.63 -4.98
CA ILE A 64 -4.57 -2.14 -5.87
C ILE A 64 -4.97 -1.99 -7.34
N ARG A 65 -6.24 -2.27 -7.67
CA ARG A 65 -6.76 -2.02 -9.02
C ARG A 65 -6.70 -0.55 -9.39
N ARG A 66 -6.93 0.36 -8.44
CA ARG A 66 -6.80 1.80 -8.66
C ARG A 66 -5.34 2.18 -8.95
N ILE A 67 -4.39 1.74 -8.14
CA ILE A 67 -2.95 1.95 -8.34
C ILE A 67 -2.53 1.54 -9.77
N ALA A 68 -2.88 0.32 -10.18
CA ALA A 68 -2.55 -0.18 -11.53
C ALA A 68 -3.25 0.63 -12.65
N ARG A 69 -4.53 1.00 -12.46
CA ARG A 69 -5.31 1.74 -13.46
C ARG A 69 -4.77 3.15 -13.70
N GLU A 70 -4.20 3.77 -12.67
CA GLU A 70 -3.57 5.09 -12.77
C GLU A 70 -2.15 5.05 -13.36
N GLY A 71 -1.64 3.86 -13.71
CA GLY A 71 -0.39 3.67 -14.43
C GLY A 71 0.85 3.52 -13.54
N HIS A 72 0.66 3.35 -12.23
CA HIS A 72 1.74 3.02 -11.31
C HIS A 72 2.17 1.56 -11.48
N GLU A 73 3.43 1.27 -11.15
CA GLU A 73 3.93 -0.11 -11.10
C GLU A 73 3.57 -0.78 -9.77
N LEU A 74 3.23 -2.06 -9.83
CA LEU A 74 3.01 -2.90 -8.67
C LEU A 74 4.22 -3.79 -8.40
N GLY A 75 4.70 -3.78 -7.18
CA GLY A 75 5.71 -4.68 -6.65
C GLY A 75 5.15 -5.58 -5.54
N CYS A 76 5.86 -6.66 -5.24
CA CYS A 76 5.55 -7.56 -4.12
C CYS A 76 6.36 -7.14 -2.88
N HIS A 77 5.71 -7.00 -1.73
CA HIS A 77 6.35 -6.72 -0.44
C HIS A 77 6.35 -7.94 0.52
N GLY A 78 6.20 -9.15 -0.02
CA GLY A 78 6.06 -10.36 0.79
C GLY A 78 4.69 -10.50 1.45
N TRP A 79 4.57 -11.47 2.37
CA TRP A 79 3.30 -11.74 3.05
C TRP A 79 3.13 -10.86 4.29
N SER A 80 3.97 -11.01 5.31
CA SER A 80 3.87 -10.27 6.58
C SER A 80 5.24 -9.81 7.10
N HIS A 81 6.09 -9.30 6.19
CA HIS A 81 7.50 -8.97 6.48
C HIS A 81 8.32 -10.13 7.04
N ASP A 82 7.92 -11.36 6.74
CA ASP A 82 8.65 -12.54 7.19
C ASP A 82 10.03 -12.60 6.52
N LEU A 83 11.06 -12.79 7.35
CA LEU A 83 12.40 -13.12 6.85
C LEU A 83 12.34 -14.50 6.20
N VAL A 84 12.74 -14.57 4.93
CA VAL A 84 12.87 -15.81 4.16
C VAL A 84 14.30 -16.33 4.24
#